data_AF-A0A920HFP8-F1
#
_entry.id   AF-A0A920HFP8-F1
#
_cell.length_a   1.000
_cell.length_b   1.000
_cell.length_c   1.000
_cell.angle_alpha   90.00
_cell.angle_beta   90.00
_cell.angle_gamma   90.00
#
_symmetry.space_group_name_H-M   'P 1'
#
loop_
_entity.id
_entity.type
_entity.pdbx_description
1 polymer ?
#
loop_
_entity_poly.entity_id
_entity_poly.type
_entity_poly.pdbx_seq_one_letter_code
_entity_poly.pdbx_strand_id
1 'polypeptide(L)'
;MKKIIFLVFLVSLSNLTSQSSVDCNSNLSIFAEYYKVKNYEAAYEPWMSVRKECPKINPAIYFQGSRMLDEFIKKSEGESKNAYQKDLLKLYDEWLINFPAYNGRSIVGQIMSNKAQKMIDYKLASKSEIFTLFEDAYQTDPLSFDDPKPLYSYFKTYFELYKDGENDITLNQIFNKYEELSERYNSIIDDYSKQIDIIINKENSGIALTSREKRNKRVYEINSNASNIYLRNLNAIIAKESTCENLIPLYRKNLEENKTNPVWLNRAASRMDSKECSDDPLFVVLVELLHNLNPSRTQHII
;
A
#
# COMPACT_ATOMS: atom_id res chain seq x y z
N MET A 1 91.05 16.03 -17.88
CA MET A 1 89.97 15.04 -17.62
C MET A 1 89.01 15.59 -16.60
N LYS A 2 87.81 16.05 -17.01
CA LYS A 2 86.70 16.37 -16.10
C LYS A 2 85.43 15.77 -16.71
N LYS A 3 84.88 14.74 -16.06
CA LYS A 3 83.66 14.04 -16.47
C LYS A 3 82.47 14.94 -16.17
N ILE A 4 81.68 15.27 -17.18
CA ILE A 4 80.37 15.91 -17.03
C ILE A 4 79.36 14.77 -16.83
N ILE A 5 78.76 14.71 -15.64
CA ILE A 5 77.70 13.76 -15.31
C ILE A 5 76.36 14.44 -15.62
N PHE A 6 75.58 13.81 -16.50
CA PHE A 6 74.24 14.21 -16.91
C PHE A 6 73.24 13.77 -15.83
N LEU A 7 72.48 14.71 -15.25
CA LEU A 7 71.40 14.41 -14.31
C LEU A 7 70.06 14.47 -15.07
N VAL A 8 69.52 13.30 -15.42
CA VAL A 8 68.18 13.17 -16.01
C VAL A 8 67.15 13.24 -14.88
N PHE A 9 66.33 14.29 -14.87
CA PHE A 9 65.22 14.45 -13.93
C PHE A 9 63.98 13.73 -14.49
N LEU A 10 63.68 12.54 -13.98
CA LEU A 10 62.44 11.82 -14.27
C LEU A 10 61.29 12.48 -13.50
N VAL A 11 60.48 13.29 -14.17
CA VAL A 11 59.21 13.79 -13.62
C VAL A 11 58.18 12.69 -13.78
N SER A 12 57.93 11.95 -12.72
CA SER A 12 56.79 11.04 -12.62
C SER A 12 55.51 11.88 -12.51
N LEU A 13 54.75 12.00 -13.61
CA LEU A 13 53.36 12.44 -13.56
C LEU A 13 52.53 11.37 -12.84
N SER A 14 52.32 11.53 -11.55
CA SER A 14 51.22 10.85 -10.86
C SER A 14 49.91 11.52 -11.28
N ASN A 15 49.10 10.81 -12.06
CA ASN A 15 47.69 11.14 -12.25
C ASN A 15 47.01 11.04 -10.88
N LEU A 16 46.88 12.16 -10.18
CA LEU A 16 45.98 12.29 -9.05
C LEU A 16 44.56 12.31 -9.61
N THR A 17 43.94 11.14 -9.74
CA THR A 17 42.48 11.08 -9.71
C THR A 17 42.04 11.49 -8.32
N SER A 18 41.69 12.76 -8.15
CA SER A 18 40.83 13.18 -7.05
C SER A 18 39.48 12.50 -7.25
N GLN A 19 39.34 11.28 -6.73
CA GLN A 19 38.01 10.79 -6.38
C GLN A 19 37.65 11.55 -5.12
N SER A 20 36.81 12.58 -5.25
CA SER A 20 36.07 13.09 -4.10
C SER A 20 35.27 11.90 -3.57
N SER A 21 35.75 11.25 -2.50
CA SER A 21 34.95 10.26 -1.78
C SER A 21 33.69 10.98 -1.34
N VAL A 22 32.53 10.58 -1.87
CA VAL A 22 31.25 11.16 -1.49
C VAL A 22 31.07 10.95 0.00
N ASP A 23 31.02 12.04 0.76
CA ASP A 23 30.75 11.96 2.20
C ASP A 23 29.25 11.77 2.42
N CYS A 24 28.83 10.51 2.37
CA CYS A 24 27.43 10.14 2.52
C CYS A 24 26.84 10.53 3.87
N ASN A 25 27.63 10.58 4.94
CA ASN A 25 27.13 11.00 6.26
C ASN A 25 26.88 12.51 6.26
N SER A 26 27.82 13.30 5.73
CA SER A 26 27.65 14.74 5.58
C SER A 26 26.44 15.07 4.72
N ASN A 27 26.32 14.47 3.53
CA ASN A 27 25.19 14.71 2.63
C ASN A 27 23.86 14.23 3.24
N LEU A 28 23.84 13.13 3.99
CA LEU A 28 22.65 12.67 4.70
C LEU A 28 22.21 13.67 5.78
N SER A 29 23.16 14.23 6.54
CA SER A 29 22.89 15.28 7.53
C SER A 29 22.38 16.57 6.90
N ILE A 30 23.01 17.04 5.82
CA ILE A 30 22.59 18.25 5.10
C ILE A 30 21.18 18.07 4.53
N PHE A 31 20.93 16.93 3.87
CA PHE A 31 19.60 16.55 3.40
C PHE A 31 18.57 16.60 4.54
N ALA A 32 18.85 15.95 5.68
CA ALA A 32 17.93 15.86 6.79
C ALA A 32 17.58 17.25 7.39
N GLU A 33 18.55 18.14 7.53
CA GLU A 33 18.33 19.49 8.05
C GLU A 33 17.46 20.34 7.11
N TYR A 34 17.75 20.34 5.81
CA TYR A 34 16.92 21.07 4.83
C TYR A 34 15.51 20.47 4.72
N TYR A 35 15.39 19.14 4.70
CA TYR A 35 14.08 18.47 4.67
C TYR A 35 13.24 18.82 5.89
N LYS A 36 13.84 18.86 7.09
CA LYS A 36 13.15 19.19 8.35
C LYS A 36 12.51 20.58 8.34
N VAL A 37 13.15 21.55 7.69
CA VAL A 37 12.62 22.91 7.50
C VAL A 37 11.82 23.07 6.19
N LYS A 38 11.54 21.97 5.49
CA LYS A 38 10.82 21.90 4.21
C LYS A 38 11.48 22.67 3.06
N ASN A 39 12.78 22.93 3.15
CA ASN A 39 13.55 23.49 2.03
C ASN A 39 13.95 22.37 1.08
N TYR A 40 12.97 21.87 0.31
CA TYR A 40 13.16 20.74 -0.59
C TYR A 40 14.13 21.03 -1.74
N GLU A 41 14.17 22.27 -2.23
CA GLU A 41 15.11 22.68 -3.26
C GLU A 41 16.57 22.49 -2.80
N ALA A 42 16.90 23.01 -1.62
CA ALA A 42 18.24 22.81 -1.04
C ALA A 42 18.52 21.37 -0.59
N ALA A 43 17.47 20.62 -0.26
CA ALA A 43 17.57 19.21 0.13
C ALA A 43 17.86 18.28 -1.06
N TYR A 44 17.51 18.66 -2.28
CA TYR A 44 17.49 17.78 -3.45
C TYR A 44 18.87 17.25 -3.85
N GLU A 45 19.87 18.11 -3.99
CA GLU A 45 21.21 17.70 -4.42
C GLU A 45 21.90 16.77 -3.41
N PRO A 46 21.95 17.09 -2.09
CA PRO A 46 22.48 16.17 -1.08
C PRO A 46 21.71 14.84 -1.05
N TRP A 47 20.38 14.89 -1.17
CA TRP A 47 19.53 13.69 -1.22
C TRP A 47 19.85 12.79 -2.42
N MET A 48 19.93 13.36 -3.62
CA MET A 48 20.28 12.63 -4.85
C MET A 48 21.67 12.00 -4.75
N SER A 49 22.63 12.74 -4.20
CA SER A 49 23.98 12.22 -3.94
C SER A 49 23.94 10.99 -3.03
N VAL A 50 23.24 11.05 -1.88
CA VAL A 50 23.17 9.91 -0.96
C VAL A 50 22.37 8.75 -1.55
N ARG A 51 21.24 9.01 -2.23
CA ARG A 51 20.43 7.98 -2.89
C ARG A 51 21.23 7.18 -3.91
N LYS A 52 22.10 7.84 -4.68
CA LYS A 52 22.91 7.22 -5.72
C LYS A 52 24.11 6.47 -5.16
N GLU A 53 24.85 7.10 -4.25
CA GLU A 53 26.18 6.62 -3.83
C GLU A 53 26.10 5.74 -2.57
N CYS A 54 25.08 5.95 -1.72
CA CYS A 54 24.87 5.23 -0.48
C CYS A 54 23.40 4.82 -0.27
N PRO A 55 22.78 4.07 -1.19
CA PRO A 55 21.34 3.77 -1.18
C PRO A 55 20.87 3.01 0.06
N LYS A 56 21.77 2.30 0.76
CA LYS A 56 21.44 1.48 1.95
C LYS A 56 21.77 2.14 3.29
N ILE A 57 22.19 3.41 3.31
CA ILE A 57 22.61 4.07 4.55
C ILE A 57 21.43 4.40 5.47
N ASN A 58 20.29 4.81 4.92
CA ASN A 58 19.12 5.19 5.70
C ASN A 58 17.82 5.08 4.88
N PRO A 59 16.77 4.39 5.39
CA PRO A 59 15.49 4.27 4.67
C PRO A 59 14.77 5.61 4.46
N ALA A 60 15.11 6.64 5.24
CA ALA A 60 14.56 7.99 5.06
C ALA A 60 14.79 8.54 3.65
N ILE A 61 15.86 8.13 2.97
CA ILE A 61 16.13 8.53 1.58
C ILE A 61 14.93 8.24 0.68
N TYR A 62 14.29 7.09 0.84
CA TYR A 62 13.14 6.72 0.01
C TYR A 62 11.86 7.37 0.51
N PHE A 63 11.55 7.24 1.80
CA PHE A 63 10.32 7.79 2.35
C PHE A 63 10.22 9.31 2.20
N GLN A 64 11.27 10.05 2.54
CA GLN A 64 11.31 11.50 2.42
C GLN A 64 11.53 11.95 0.97
N GLY A 65 12.34 11.20 0.20
CA GLY A 65 12.54 11.44 -1.22
C GLY A 65 11.23 11.35 -2.01
N SER A 66 10.38 10.35 -1.73
CA SER A 66 9.07 10.22 -2.39
C SER A 66 8.17 11.43 -2.15
N ARG A 67 8.16 11.98 -0.92
CA ARG A 67 7.41 13.19 -0.57
C ARG A 67 7.96 14.43 -1.25
N MET A 68 9.28 14.50 -1.36
CA MET A 68 9.96 15.61 -2.01
C MET A 68 9.65 15.63 -3.52
N LEU A 69 9.76 14.48 -4.19
CA LEU A 69 9.39 14.32 -5.58
C LEU A 69 7.89 14.63 -5.82
N ASP A 70 7.00 14.18 -4.94
CA ASP A 70 5.56 14.48 -4.99
C ASP A 70 5.31 16.01 -5.00
N GLU A 71 6.06 16.76 -4.19
CA GLU A 71 6.00 18.22 -4.13
C GLU A 71 6.59 18.90 -5.36
N PHE A 72 7.66 18.35 -5.95
CA PHE A 72 8.17 18.85 -7.22
C PHE A 72 7.22 18.59 -8.38
N ILE A 73 6.57 17.42 -8.44
CA ILE A 73 5.57 17.09 -9.46
C ILE A 73 4.37 18.06 -9.39
N LYS A 74 3.94 18.46 -8.19
CA LYS A 74 2.86 19.42 -7.98
C LYS A 74 3.23 20.85 -8.42
N LYS A 75 4.52 21.21 -8.37
CA LYS A 75 5.02 22.57 -8.64
C LYS A 75 5.65 22.71 -10.02
N SER A 76 5.71 21.65 -10.81
CA SER A 76 6.33 21.64 -12.14
C SER A 76 5.32 21.28 -13.23
N GLU A 77 5.67 21.62 -14.47
CA GLU A 77 4.91 21.31 -15.67
C GLU A 77 5.84 20.77 -16.77
N GLY A 78 5.25 20.27 -17.85
CA GLY A 78 5.98 19.80 -19.03
C GLY A 78 7.04 18.74 -18.72
N GLU A 79 8.22 18.89 -19.32
CA GLU A 79 9.31 17.92 -19.24
C GLU A 79 9.83 17.71 -17.82
N SER A 80 9.97 18.78 -17.03
CA SER A 80 10.42 18.69 -15.64
C SER A 80 9.47 17.84 -14.80
N LYS A 81 8.16 18.03 -14.96
CA LYS A 81 7.15 17.20 -14.27
C LYS A 81 7.29 15.73 -14.64
N ASN A 82 7.43 15.45 -15.94
CA ASN A 82 7.59 14.08 -16.43
C ASN A 82 8.87 13.42 -15.90
N ALA A 83 9.96 14.17 -15.76
CA ALA A 83 11.21 13.68 -15.17
C ALA A 83 11.03 13.29 -13.70
N TYR A 84 10.39 14.15 -12.89
CA TYR A 84 10.12 13.82 -11.48
C TYR A 84 9.14 12.65 -11.32
N GLN A 85 8.14 12.51 -12.19
CA GLN A 85 7.24 11.36 -12.19
C GLN A 85 7.98 10.04 -12.48
N LYS A 86 8.86 10.03 -13.48
CA LYS A 86 9.70 8.87 -13.79
C LYS A 86 10.64 8.53 -12.63
N ASP A 87 11.28 9.54 -12.04
CA ASP A 87 12.17 9.33 -10.91
C ASP A 87 11.43 8.85 -9.65
N LEU A 88 10.18 9.28 -9.44
CA LEU A 88 9.34 8.79 -8.35
C LEU A 88 9.04 7.30 -8.49
N LEU A 89 8.68 6.83 -9.68
CA LEU A 89 8.46 5.40 -9.90
C LEU A 89 9.74 4.59 -9.72
N LYS A 90 10.86 5.11 -10.22
CA LYS A 90 12.19 4.51 -10.03
C LYS A 90 12.59 4.46 -8.56
N LEU A 91 12.25 5.48 -7.79
CA LEU A 91 12.51 5.55 -6.35
C LEU A 91 11.82 4.39 -5.61
N TYR A 92 10.57 4.07 -5.95
CA TYR A 92 9.89 2.92 -5.36
C TYR A 92 10.57 1.59 -5.73
N ASP A 93 11.07 1.45 -6.96
CA ASP A 93 11.82 0.25 -7.37
C ASP A 93 13.14 0.10 -6.61
N GLU A 94 13.89 1.20 -6.45
CA GLU A 94 15.10 1.22 -5.65
C GLU A 94 14.82 1.01 -4.16
N TRP A 95 13.67 1.47 -3.64
CA TRP A 95 13.26 1.22 -2.27
C TRP A 95 13.07 -0.27 -2.02
N LEU A 96 12.35 -0.99 -2.90
CA LEU A 96 12.17 -2.44 -2.80
C LEU A 96 13.49 -3.20 -2.72
N ILE A 97 14.51 -2.76 -3.47
CA ILE A 97 15.82 -3.40 -3.50
C ILE A 97 16.62 -3.12 -2.21
N ASN A 98 16.58 -1.88 -1.72
CA ASN A 98 17.50 -1.44 -0.67
C ASN A 98 16.93 -1.58 0.75
N PHE A 99 15.62 -1.43 0.91
CA PHE A 99 14.93 -1.54 2.20
C PHE A 99 13.55 -2.22 2.05
N PRO A 100 13.50 -3.53 1.71
CA PRO A 100 12.24 -4.28 1.66
C PRO A 100 11.62 -4.51 3.05
N ALA A 101 12.38 -4.24 4.12
CA ALA A 101 11.93 -4.39 5.50
C ALA A 101 12.31 -3.16 6.34
N TYR A 102 11.49 -2.88 7.35
CA TYR A 102 11.73 -1.82 8.32
C TYR A 102 11.36 -2.31 9.73
N ASN A 103 12.26 -2.11 10.70
CA ASN A 103 12.10 -2.61 12.07
C ASN A 103 11.73 -4.10 12.16
N GLY A 104 12.38 -4.94 11.35
CA GLY A 104 12.18 -6.39 11.34
C GLY A 104 10.89 -6.87 10.67
N ARG A 105 10.12 -5.99 10.03
CA ARG A 105 8.89 -6.33 9.29
C ARG A 105 9.06 -6.03 7.81
N SER A 106 8.56 -6.93 6.96
CA SER A 106 8.42 -6.66 5.53
C SER A 106 7.50 -5.45 5.32
N ILE A 107 7.84 -4.62 4.34
CA ILE A 107 7.05 -3.47 3.88
C ILE A 107 6.86 -3.49 2.36
N VAL A 108 7.06 -4.65 1.72
CA VAL A 108 7.04 -4.80 0.26
C VAL A 108 5.67 -4.43 -0.32
N GLY A 109 4.60 -4.97 0.27
CA GLY A 109 3.22 -4.67 -0.13
C GLY A 109 2.88 -3.19 0.06
N GLN A 110 3.37 -2.58 1.15
CA GLN A 110 3.26 -1.13 1.37
C GLN A 110 3.92 -0.32 0.25
N ILE A 111 5.16 -0.65 -0.11
CA ILE A 111 5.94 0.08 -1.12
C ILE A 111 5.26 -0.04 -2.50
N MET A 112 4.89 -1.26 -2.91
CA MET A 112 4.26 -1.53 -4.20
C MET A 112 2.88 -0.89 -4.33
N SER A 113 2.02 -1.02 -3.30
CA SER A 113 0.69 -0.40 -3.30
C SER A 113 0.75 1.13 -3.34
N ASN A 114 1.72 1.74 -2.64
CA ASN A 114 1.93 3.18 -2.73
C ASN A 114 2.45 3.61 -4.11
N LYS A 115 3.31 2.82 -4.75
CA LYS A 115 3.73 3.06 -6.15
C LYS A 115 2.51 3.05 -7.09
N ALA A 116 1.64 2.04 -6.98
CA ALA A 116 0.40 1.95 -7.76
C ALA A 116 -0.52 3.15 -7.49
N GLN A 117 -0.64 3.59 -6.24
CA GLN A 117 -1.41 4.79 -5.90
C GLN A 117 -0.83 6.06 -6.56
N LYS A 118 0.49 6.19 -6.68
CA LYS A 118 1.12 7.29 -7.42
C LYS A 118 0.89 7.21 -8.92
N MET A 119 0.81 6.01 -9.49
CA MET A 119 0.42 5.82 -10.88
C MET A 119 -1.02 6.29 -11.14
N ILE A 120 -1.93 6.09 -10.18
CA ILE A 120 -3.29 6.69 -10.22
C ILE A 120 -3.24 8.20 -10.08
N ASP A 121 -2.63 8.71 -9.01
CA ASP A 121 -2.64 10.13 -8.65
C ASP A 121 -2.12 11.02 -9.80
N TYR A 122 -1.19 10.48 -10.60
CA TYR A 122 -0.54 11.19 -11.70
C TYR A 122 -0.85 10.64 -13.09
N LYS A 123 -1.76 9.66 -13.22
CA LYS A 123 -2.17 9.04 -14.50
C LYS A 123 -0.98 8.51 -15.31
N LEU A 124 -0.11 7.73 -14.67
CA LEU A 124 1.17 7.28 -15.22
C LEU A 124 1.11 5.91 -15.93
N ALA A 125 -0.04 5.24 -15.90
CA ALA A 125 -0.22 3.92 -16.51
C ALA A 125 -1.71 3.62 -16.74
N SER A 126 -1.98 2.55 -17.50
CA SER A 126 -3.34 2.05 -17.70
C SER A 126 -3.94 1.47 -16.42
N LYS A 127 -5.27 1.35 -16.36
CA LYS A 127 -5.96 0.69 -15.24
C LYS A 127 -5.50 -0.76 -15.07
N SER A 128 -5.26 -1.48 -16.18
CA SER A 128 -4.80 -2.87 -16.13
C SER A 128 -3.40 -2.98 -15.49
N GLU A 129 -2.44 -2.14 -15.89
CA GLU A 129 -1.10 -2.15 -15.29
C GLU A 129 -1.13 -1.77 -13.81
N ILE A 130 -1.96 -0.79 -13.43
CA ILE A 130 -2.15 -0.37 -12.05
C ILE A 130 -2.76 -1.51 -11.22
N PHE A 131 -3.78 -2.19 -11.76
CA PHE A 131 -4.40 -3.34 -11.10
C PHE A 131 -3.39 -4.48 -10.90
N THR A 132 -2.60 -4.83 -11.92
CA THR A 132 -1.55 -5.85 -11.79
C THR A 132 -0.57 -5.51 -10.67
N LEU A 133 -0.12 -4.26 -10.58
CA LEU A 133 0.80 -3.88 -9.50
C LEU A 133 0.14 -3.95 -8.11
N PHE A 134 -1.15 -3.64 -7.99
CA PHE A 134 -1.87 -3.84 -6.73
C PHE A 134 -2.05 -5.32 -6.38
N GLU A 135 -2.39 -6.16 -7.36
CA GLU A 135 -2.51 -7.61 -7.17
C GLU A 135 -1.17 -8.18 -6.73
N ASP A 136 -0.07 -7.84 -7.41
CA ASP A 136 1.28 -8.27 -7.05
C ASP A 136 1.65 -7.81 -5.63
N ALA A 137 1.33 -6.57 -5.26
CA ALA A 137 1.56 -6.05 -3.91
C ALA A 137 0.83 -6.87 -2.85
N TYR A 138 -0.44 -7.19 -3.12
CA TYR A 138 -1.31 -7.89 -2.19
C TYR A 138 -0.93 -9.37 -2.07
N GLN A 139 -0.60 -10.05 -3.17
CA GLN A 139 -0.16 -11.46 -3.15
C GLN A 139 1.23 -11.61 -2.52
N THR A 140 2.12 -10.63 -2.70
CA THR A 140 3.48 -10.70 -2.17
C THR A 140 3.53 -10.47 -0.66
N ASP A 141 2.81 -9.46 -0.16
CA ASP A 141 2.85 -9.08 1.25
C ASP A 141 1.56 -8.38 1.68
N PRO A 142 0.46 -9.14 1.88
CA PRO A 142 -0.84 -8.58 2.22
C PRO A 142 -0.82 -7.90 3.60
N LEU A 143 0.06 -8.34 4.50
CA LEU A 143 0.15 -7.81 5.86
C LEU A 143 0.73 -6.40 5.93
N SER A 144 1.64 -6.03 5.01
CA SER A 144 2.12 -4.65 4.91
C SER A 144 1.31 -3.77 3.97
N PHE A 145 0.41 -4.34 3.16
CA PHE A 145 -0.59 -3.57 2.43
C PHE A 145 -1.69 -3.12 3.41
N ASP A 146 -1.40 -2.08 4.19
CA ASP A 146 -2.25 -1.56 5.28
C ASP A 146 -2.70 -0.10 5.12
N ASP A 147 -2.24 0.59 4.07
CA ASP A 147 -2.68 1.95 3.78
C ASP A 147 -4.13 1.95 3.23
N PRO A 148 -5.07 2.64 3.90
CA PRO A 148 -6.48 2.63 3.49
C PRO A 148 -6.73 3.18 2.08
N LYS A 149 -5.98 4.21 1.65
CA LYS A 149 -6.26 4.82 0.34
C LYS A 149 -5.86 3.89 -0.82
N PRO A 150 -4.65 3.32 -0.86
CA PRO A 150 -4.27 2.31 -1.86
C PRO A 150 -5.16 1.06 -1.84
N LEU A 151 -5.62 0.57 -0.68
CA LEU A 151 -6.53 -0.58 -0.60
C LEU A 151 -7.88 -0.30 -1.29
N TYR A 152 -8.42 0.91 -1.10
CA TYR A 152 -9.64 1.33 -1.77
C TYR A 152 -9.43 1.46 -3.27
N SER A 153 -8.32 2.09 -3.67
CA SER A 153 -7.96 2.27 -5.07
C SER A 153 -7.77 0.93 -5.78
N TYR A 154 -7.23 -0.08 -5.12
CA TYR A 154 -7.11 -1.44 -5.65
C TYR A 154 -8.46 -2.01 -6.06
N PHE A 155 -9.42 -2.04 -5.14
CA PHE A 155 -10.77 -2.51 -5.45
C PHE A 155 -11.45 -1.65 -6.53
N LYS A 156 -11.37 -0.32 -6.40
CA LYS A 156 -11.99 0.62 -7.34
C LYS A 156 -11.44 0.42 -8.75
N THR A 157 -10.13 0.22 -8.90
CA THR A 157 -9.50 -0.03 -10.20
C THR A 157 -10.01 -1.35 -10.79
N TYR A 158 -10.10 -2.41 -9.99
CA TYR A 158 -10.65 -3.69 -10.44
C TYR A 158 -12.12 -3.59 -10.85
N PHE A 159 -12.92 -2.87 -10.07
CA PHE A 159 -14.32 -2.60 -10.37
C PHE A 159 -14.50 -1.80 -11.65
N GLU A 160 -13.66 -0.79 -11.88
CA GLU A 160 -13.70 0.00 -13.12
C GLU A 160 -13.36 -0.86 -14.34
N LEU A 161 -12.36 -1.74 -14.26
CA LEU A 161 -12.06 -2.70 -15.33
C LEU A 161 -13.27 -3.59 -15.66
N TYR A 162 -13.99 -4.07 -14.63
CA TYR A 162 -15.25 -4.80 -14.81
C TYR A 162 -16.31 -3.98 -15.54
N LYS A 163 -16.52 -2.72 -15.13
CA LYS A 163 -17.52 -1.85 -15.78
C LYS A 163 -17.15 -1.49 -17.21
N ASP A 164 -15.85 -1.42 -17.52
CA ASP A 164 -15.33 -1.18 -18.87
C ASP A 164 -15.39 -2.45 -19.75
N GLY A 165 -15.71 -3.62 -19.19
CA GLY A 165 -15.74 -4.90 -19.90
C GLY A 165 -14.34 -5.45 -20.22
N GLU A 166 -13.30 -4.97 -19.53
CA GLU A 166 -11.92 -5.43 -19.71
C GLU A 166 -11.64 -6.69 -18.88
N ASN A 167 -10.72 -7.53 -19.36
CA ASN A 167 -10.19 -8.71 -18.67
C ASN A 167 -11.22 -9.80 -18.28
N ASP A 168 -12.37 -9.85 -18.96
CA ASP A 168 -13.44 -10.84 -18.73
C ASP A 168 -13.85 -10.98 -17.25
N ILE A 169 -13.76 -9.87 -16.50
CA ILE A 169 -14.06 -9.86 -15.06
C ILE A 169 -15.54 -10.15 -14.86
N THR A 170 -15.84 -11.14 -14.03
CA THR A 170 -17.21 -11.53 -13.69
C THR A 170 -17.67 -10.84 -12.42
N LEU A 171 -18.98 -10.68 -12.27
CA LEU A 171 -19.58 -10.17 -11.04
C LEU A 171 -19.19 -11.03 -9.80
N ASN A 172 -19.02 -12.34 -9.96
CA ASN A 172 -18.54 -13.22 -8.89
C ASN A 172 -17.16 -12.80 -8.39
N GLN A 173 -16.22 -12.53 -9.31
CA GLN A 173 -14.87 -12.12 -8.95
C GLN A 173 -14.86 -10.76 -8.25
N ILE A 174 -15.74 -9.84 -8.66
CA ILE A 174 -15.94 -8.56 -7.96
C ILE A 174 -16.39 -8.76 -6.52
N PHE A 175 -17.36 -9.64 -6.27
CA PHE A 175 -17.80 -9.96 -4.91
C PHE A 175 -16.69 -10.61 -4.08
N ASN A 176 -15.96 -11.56 -4.65
CA ASN A 176 -14.84 -12.22 -3.96
C ASN A 176 -13.74 -11.22 -3.57
N LYS A 177 -13.34 -10.34 -4.51
CA LYS A 177 -12.33 -9.30 -4.23
C LYS A 177 -12.81 -8.29 -3.20
N TYR A 178 -14.10 -7.93 -3.23
CA TYR A 178 -14.70 -7.09 -2.19
C TYR A 178 -14.60 -7.74 -0.81
N GLU A 179 -14.93 -9.03 -0.69
CA GLU A 179 -14.87 -9.76 0.58
C GLU A 179 -13.45 -9.81 1.13
N GLU A 180 -12.49 -10.19 0.28
CA GLU A 180 -11.07 -10.22 0.62
C GLU A 180 -10.57 -8.87 1.16
N LEU A 181 -10.87 -7.78 0.46
CA LEU A 181 -10.41 -6.46 0.87
C LEU A 181 -11.18 -5.92 2.07
N SER A 182 -12.45 -6.28 2.22
CA SER A 182 -13.24 -5.94 3.42
C SER A 182 -12.68 -6.62 4.66
N GLU A 183 -12.32 -7.90 4.57
CA GLU A 183 -11.66 -8.64 5.65
C GLU A 183 -10.31 -8.01 5.99
N ARG A 184 -9.55 -7.58 4.98
CA ARG A 184 -8.29 -6.87 5.21
C ARG A 184 -8.50 -5.55 5.97
N TYR A 185 -9.49 -4.73 5.58
CA TYR A 185 -9.84 -3.51 6.31
C TYR A 185 -10.21 -3.80 7.77
N ASN A 186 -11.03 -4.82 8.01
CA ASN A 186 -11.43 -5.21 9.36
C ASN A 186 -10.24 -5.64 10.21
N SER A 187 -9.30 -6.41 9.64
CA SER A 187 -8.05 -6.78 10.33
C SER A 187 -7.22 -5.55 10.71
N ILE A 188 -7.10 -4.57 9.81
CA ILE A 188 -6.36 -3.33 10.07
C ILE A 188 -7.03 -2.52 11.18
N ILE A 189 -8.36 -2.40 11.15
CA ILE A 189 -9.14 -1.69 12.16
C ILE A 189 -8.99 -2.37 13.54
N ASP A 190 -9.08 -3.70 13.59
CA ASP A 190 -8.89 -4.49 14.81
C ASP A 190 -7.47 -4.31 15.38
N ASP A 191 -6.45 -4.37 14.53
CA ASP A 191 -5.06 -4.14 14.96
C ASP A 191 -4.86 -2.75 15.56
N TYR A 192 -5.40 -1.70 14.95
CA TYR A 192 -5.36 -0.35 15.54
C TYR A 192 -6.13 -0.28 16.86
N SER A 193 -7.29 -0.94 16.93
CA SER A 193 -8.13 -0.95 18.14
C SER A 193 -7.40 -1.59 19.32
N LYS A 194 -6.75 -2.75 19.11
CA LYS A 194 -5.88 -3.40 20.12
C LYS A 194 -4.77 -2.47 20.61
N GLN A 195 -4.12 -1.75 19.70
CA GLN A 195 -3.05 -0.81 20.09
C GLN A 195 -3.57 0.40 20.87
N ILE A 196 -4.77 0.88 20.53
CA ILE A 196 -5.44 1.96 21.27
C ILE A 196 -5.83 1.48 22.67
N ASP A 197 -6.40 0.28 22.80
CA ASP A 197 -6.82 -0.30 24.08
C ASP A 197 -5.65 -0.48 25.04
N ILE A 198 -4.48 -0.90 24.56
CA ILE A 198 -3.25 -0.97 25.37
C ILE A 198 -2.92 0.40 25.99
N ILE A 199 -3.04 1.48 25.20
CA ILE A 199 -2.74 2.84 25.65
C ILE A 199 -3.83 3.34 26.61
N ILE A 200 -5.11 3.07 26.33
CA ILE A 200 -6.24 3.45 27.18
C ILE A 200 -6.16 2.72 28.53
N ASN A 201 -5.85 1.43 28.56
CA ASN A 201 -5.74 0.67 29.81
C ASN A 201 -4.61 1.19 30.71
N LYS A 202 -3.49 1.61 30.11
CA LYS A 202 -2.40 2.27 30.86
C LYS A 202 -2.86 3.60 31.48
N GLU A 203 -3.56 4.42 30.70
CA GLU A 203 -4.13 5.69 31.15
C GLU A 203 -5.15 5.49 32.29
N ASN A 204 -6.06 4.53 32.14
CA ASN A 204 -7.06 4.16 33.15
C ASN A 204 -6.44 3.60 34.43
N SER A 205 -5.25 3.00 34.34
CA SER A 205 -4.47 2.52 35.50
C SER A 205 -3.74 3.66 36.23
N GLY A 206 -3.96 4.93 35.84
CA GLY A 206 -3.33 6.10 36.45
C GLY A 206 -1.88 6.33 36.03
N ILE A 207 -1.35 5.59 35.06
CA ILE A 207 0.02 5.72 34.59
C ILE A 207 0.08 6.78 33.49
N ALA A 208 0.90 7.82 33.69
CA ALA A 208 1.06 8.89 32.72
C ALA A 208 1.62 8.39 31.37
N LEU A 209 1.00 8.82 30.27
CA LEU A 209 1.45 8.52 28.91
C LEU A 209 2.66 9.37 28.50
N THR A 210 3.62 8.74 27.84
CA THR A 210 4.74 9.43 27.18
C THR A 210 4.27 10.21 25.96
N SER A 211 5.07 11.20 25.52
CA SER A 211 4.80 11.94 24.28
C SER A 211 4.70 11.03 23.04
N ARG A 212 5.45 9.92 23.02
CA ARG A 212 5.40 8.92 21.94
C ARG A 212 4.08 8.16 21.95
N GLU A 213 3.60 7.73 23.11
CA GLU A 213 2.31 7.02 23.23
C GLU A 213 1.14 7.91 22.84
N LYS A 214 1.13 9.18 23.29
CA LYS A 214 0.10 10.16 22.87
C LYS A 214 0.08 10.36 21.36
N ARG A 215 1.26 10.45 20.73
CA ARG A 215 1.38 10.55 19.28
C ARG A 215 0.89 9.29 18.58
N ASN A 216 1.29 8.12 19.05
CA ASN A 216 0.90 6.84 18.46
C ASN A 216 -0.61 6.62 18.55
N LYS A 217 -1.23 6.88 19.72
CA LYS A 217 -2.70 6.82 19.91
C LYS A 217 -3.42 7.63 18.83
N ARG A 218 -3.02 8.90 18.64
CA ARG A 218 -3.58 9.77 17.60
C ARG A 218 -3.41 9.20 16.20
N VAL A 219 -2.24 8.64 15.86
CA VAL A 219 -1.99 8.05 14.54
C VAL A 219 -2.88 6.83 14.31
N TYR A 220 -3.00 5.95 15.30
CA TYR A 220 -3.88 4.78 15.23
C TYR A 220 -5.34 5.17 15.07
N GLU A 221 -5.82 6.18 15.81
CA GLU A 221 -7.18 6.70 15.69
C GLU A 221 -7.45 7.27 14.28
N ILE A 222 -6.51 8.06 13.75
CA ILE A 222 -6.63 8.63 12.40
C ILE A 222 -6.69 7.53 11.34
N ASN A 223 -5.79 6.55 11.39
CA ASN A 223 -5.72 5.49 10.39
C ASN A 223 -6.89 4.50 10.52
N SER A 224 -7.34 4.19 11.74
CA SER A 224 -8.54 3.38 11.96
C SER A 224 -9.79 4.07 11.41
N ASN A 225 -9.96 5.37 11.68
CA ASN A 225 -11.06 6.14 11.11
C ASN A 225 -10.99 6.20 9.57
N ALA A 226 -9.81 6.41 9.00
CA ALA A 226 -9.61 6.37 7.56
C ALA A 226 -10.00 5.00 6.96
N SER A 227 -9.58 3.91 7.60
CA SER A 227 -9.96 2.53 7.20
C SER A 227 -11.47 2.34 7.20
N ASN A 228 -12.16 2.80 8.24
CA ASN A 228 -13.62 2.75 8.33
C ASN A 228 -14.33 3.59 7.26
N ILE A 229 -13.78 4.75 6.89
CA ILE A 229 -14.31 5.59 5.80
C ILE A 229 -14.17 4.87 4.46
N TYR A 230 -12.99 4.35 4.16
CA TYR A 230 -12.73 3.68 2.88
C TYR A 230 -13.48 2.35 2.75
N LEU A 231 -13.64 1.59 3.84
CA LEU A 231 -14.49 0.40 3.87
C LEU A 231 -15.95 0.75 3.55
N ARG A 232 -16.50 1.83 4.14
CA ARG A 232 -17.85 2.29 3.79
C ARG A 232 -17.97 2.68 2.31
N ASN A 233 -16.94 3.30 1.74
CA ASN A 233 -16.92 3.61 0.31
C ASN A 233 -16.89 2.35 -0.56
N LEU A 234 -16.18 1.31 -0.13
CA LEU A 234 -16.19 -0.02 -0.77
C LEU A 234 -17.60 -0.62 -0.76
N ASN A 235 -18.25 -0.62 0.40
CA ASN A 235 -19.60 -1.13 0.59
C ASN A 235 -20.59 -0.39 -0.31
N ALA A 236 -20.44 0.93 -0.47
CA ALA A 236 -21.29 1.74 -1.33
C ALA A 236 -21.13 1.41 -2.83
N ILE A 237 -19.94 0.99 -3.27
CA ILE A 237 -19.72 0.52 -4.66
C ILE A 237 -20.46 -0.81 -4.85
N ILE A 238 -20.21 -1.78 -3.97
CA ILE A 238 -20.77 -3.13 -4.09
C ILE A 238 -22.29 -3.16 -3.88
N ALA A 239 -22.83 -2.31 -3.03
CA ALA A 239 -24.27 -2.22 -2.79
C ALA A 239 -25.07 -1.99 -4.09
N LYS A 240 -24.49 -1.30 -5.08
CA LYS A 240 -25.12 -1.04 -6.38
C LYS A 240 -25.26 -2.29 -7.24
N GLU A 241 -24.34 -3.24 -7.09
CA GLU A 241 -24.37 -4.50 -7.83
C GLU A 241 -25.03 -5.63 -7.01
N SER A 242 -25.33 -5.40 -5.73
CA SER A 242 -25.92 -6.36 -4.80
C SER A 242 -27.46 -6.31 -4.81
N THR A 243 -28.08 -6.49 -5.98
CA THR A 243 -29.54 -6.60 -6.13
C THR A 243 -29.95 -8.07 -6.18
N CYS A 244 -31.20 -8.41 -5.83
CA CYS A 244 -31.67 -9.80 -5.95
C CYS A 244 -31.58 -10.33 -7.39
N GLU A 245 -31.81 -9.47 -8.38
CA GLU A 245 -31.64 -9.76 -9.81
C GLU A 245 -30.22 -10.23 -10.16
N ASN A 246 -29.22 -9.69 -9.48
CA ASN A 246 -27.83 -10.07 -9.68
C ASN A 246 -27.41 -11.25 -8.79
N LEU A 247 -27.82 -11.23 -7.51
CA LEU A 247 -27.39 -12.20 -6.51
C LEU A 247 -27.98 -13.60 -6.74
N ILE A 248 -29.27 -13.69 -7.07
CA ILE A 248 -29.95 -14.99 -7.22
C ILE A 248 -29.33 -15.80 -8.37
N PRO A 249 -29.21 -15.28 -9.60
CA PRO A 249 -28.58 -16.04 -10.69
C PRO A 249 -27.11 -16.35 -10.42
N LEU A 250 -26.39 -15.41 -9.83
CA LEU A 250 -24.98 -15.58 -9.46
C LEU A 250 -24.80 -16.76 -8.52
N TYR A 251 -25.54 -16.80 -7.42
CA TYR A 251 -25.39 -17.86 -6.42
C TYR A 251 -25.94 -19.19 -6.90
N ARG A 252 -27.05 -19.22 -7.67
CA ARG A 252 -27.53 -20.46 -8.30
C ARG A 252 -26.46 -21.07 -9.22
N LYS A 253 -25.80 -20.24 -10.04
CA LYS A 253 -24.75 -20.70 -10.96
C LYS A 253 -23.55 -21.30 -10.21
N ASN A 254 -23.15 -20.72 -9.08
CA ASN A 254 -21.93 -21.11 -8.35
C ASN A 254 -22.18 -22.05 -7.16
N LEU A 255 -23.44 -22.42 -6.88
CA LEU A 255 -23.80 -23.21 -5.70
C LEU A 255 -23.14 -24.59 -5.69
N GLU A 256 -23.19 -25.32 -6.80
CA GLU A 256 -22.69 -26.70 -6.84
C GLU A 256 -21.21 -26.81 -6.50
N GLU A 257 -20.40 -25.86 -6.97
CA GLU A 257 -18.97 -25.80 -6.70
C GLU A 257 -18.66 -25.39 -5.25
N ASN A 258 -19.60 -24.69 -4.58
CA ASN A 258 -19.39 -24.10 -3.26
C ASN A 258 -20.24 -24.71 -2.14
N LYS A 259 -21.06 -25.72 -2.41
CA LYS A 259 -22.00 -26.32 -1.44
C LYS A 259 -21.35 -26.97 -0.22
N THR A 260 -20.03 -27.19 -0.25
CA THR A 260 -19.23 -27.67 0.90
C THR A 260 -18.33 -26.60 1.51
N ASN A 261 -18.41 -25.35 1.02
CA ASN A 261 -17.60 -24.23 1.51
C ASN A 261 -18.44 -23.39 2.50
N PRO A 262 -18.26 -23.58 3.83
CA PRO A 262 -19.08 -22.89 4.83
C PRO A 262 -18.85 -21.37 4.84
N VAL A 263 -17.68 -20.91 4.38
CA VAL A 263 -17.41 -19.47 4.28
C VAL A 263 -18.23 -18.87 3.15
N TRP A 264 -18.20 -19.48 1.97
CA TRP A 264 -18.99 -19.03 0.83
C TRP A 264 -20.50 -19.07 1.12
N LEU A 265 -21.00 -20.17 1.69
CA LEU A 265 -22.42 -20.31 2.04
C LEU A 265 -22.88 -19.24 3.02
N ASN A 266 -22.09 -18.96 4.07
CA ASN A 266 -22.37 -17.89 5.01
C ASN A 266 -22.43 -16.53 4.32
N ARG A 267 -21.43 -16.20 3.50
CA ARG A 267 -21.39 -14.90 2.80
C ARG A 267 -22.55 -14.77 1.80
N ALA A 268 -22.90 -15.84 1.10
CA ALA A 268 -24.02 -15.86 0.17
C ALA A 268 -25.36 -15.62 0.90
N ALA A 269 -25.63 -16.41 1.95
CA ALA A 269 -26.85 -16.28 2.75
C ALA A 269 -26.94 -14.90 3.43
N SER A 270 -25.89 -14.44 4.13
CA SER A 270 -25.90 -13.11 4.76
C SER A 270 -26.10 -11.97 3.76
N ARG A 271 -25.54 -12.08 2.54
CA ARG A 271 -25.75 -11.05 1.50
C ARG A 271 -27.18 -11.07 0.99
N MET A 272 -27.75 -12.25 0.73
CA MET A 272 -29.15 -12.38 0.31
C MET A 272 -30.10 -11.80 1.37
N ASP A 273 -29.87 -12.11 2.65
CA ASP A 273 -30.65 -11.57 3.76
C ASP A 273 -30.52 -10.03 3.85
N SER A 274 -29.30 -9.50 3.83
CA SER A 274 -29.04 -8.05 3.89
C SER A 274 -29.64 -7.24 2.73
N LYS A 275 -30.04 -7.92 1.65
CA LYS A 275 -30.63 -7.34 0.44
C LYS A 275 -32.09 -7.73 0.26
N GLU A 276 -32.70 -8.30 1.30
CA GLU A 276 -34.12 -8.67 1.33
C GLU A 276 -34.47 -9.65 0.19
N CYS A 277 -33.52 -10.54 -0.17
CA CYS A 277 -33.69 -11.60 -1.15
C CYS A 277 -34.08 -12.94 -0.51
N SER A 278 -34.48 -12.93 0.76
CA SER A 278 -34.75 -14.12 1.57
C SER A 278 -36.02 -14.87 1.17
N ASP A 279 -36.91 -14.24 0.39
CA ASP A 279 -38.11 -14.87 -0.17
C ASP A 279 -37.80 -15.88 -1.30
N ASP A 280 -36.63 -15.80 -1.93
CA ASP A 280 -36.24 -16.75 -2.98
C ASP A 280 -35.85 -18.12 -2.36
N PRO A 281 -36.33 -19.26 -2.91
CA PRO A 281 -36.02 -20.59 -2.36
C PRO A 281 -34.54 -20.92 -2.24
N LEU A 282 -33.66 -20.26 -3.02
CA LEU A 282 -32.22 -20.40 -2.89
C LEU A 282 -31.75 -20.01 -1.48
N PHE A 283 -32.34 -19.00 -0.84
CA PHE A 283 -31.93 -18.57 0.50
C PHE A 283 -32.04 -19.71 1.51
N VAL A 284 -33.18 -20.41 1.51
CA VAL A 284 -33.40 -21.59 2.36
C VAL A 284 -32.35 -22.67 2.08
N VAL A 285 -32.09 -22.97 0.81
CA VAL A 285 -31.07 -23.96 0.42
C VAL A 285 -29.67 -23.59 0.95
N LEU A 286 -29.28 -22.31 0.86
CA LEU A 286 -27.99 -21.84 1.37
C LEU A 286 -27.89 -21.98 2.89
N VAL A 287 -28.94 -21.60 3.61
CA VAL A 287 -29.01 -21.67 5.09
C VAL A 287 -28.99 -23.12 5.56
N GLU A 288 -29.72 -24.03 4.91
CA GLU A 288 -29.73 -25.45 5.25
C GLU A 288 -28.37 -26.12 5.02
N LEU A 289 -27.73 -25.86 3.87
CA LEU A 289 -26.38 -26.34 3.59
C LEU A 289 -25.38 -25.83 4.62
N LEU A 290 -25.46 -24.53 4.96
CA LEU A 290 -24.61 -23.94 5.98
C LEU A 290 -24.84 -24.58 7.35
N HIS A 291 -26.10 -24.79 7.74
CA HIS A 291 -26.46 -25.40 9.01
C HIS A 291 -25.89 -26.80 9.15
N ASN A 292 -26.00 -27.62 8.10
CA ASN A 292 -25.46 -28.98 8.10
C ASN A 292 -23.94 -29.03 8.23
N LEU A 293 -23.23 -28.02 7.70
CA LEU A 293 -21.76 -27.93 7.81
C LEU A 293 -21.30 -27.26 9.10
N ASN A 294 -22.04 -26.27 9.59
CA ASN A 294 -21.66 -25.44 10.73
C ASN A 294 -22.90 -24.84 11.43
N PRO A 295 -23.55 -25.60 12.34
CA PRO A 295 -24.80 -25.19 12.98
C PRO A 295 -24.71 -23.85 13.71
N SER A 296 -23.58 -23.56 14.38
CA SER A 296 -23.40 -22.35 15.18
C SER A 296 -23.33 -21.07 14.34
N ARG A 297 -22.88 -21.16 13.08
CA ARG A 297 -22.78 -20.01 12.17
C ARG A 297 -24.15 -19.57 11.63
N THR A 298 -25.13 -20.46 11.66
CA THR A 298 -26.49 -20.22 11.12
C THR A 298 -27.32 -19.31 12.02
N GLN A 299 -27.04 -19.31 13.33
CA GLN A 299 -27.79 -18.53 14.33
C GLN A 299 -27.65 -17.01 14.17
N HIS A 300 -26.71 -16.55 13.34
CA HIS A 300 -26.48 -15.13 13.05
C HIS A 300 -27.15 -14.65 11.74
N ILE A 301 -27.82 -15.55 11.01
CA ILE A 301 -28.45 -15.28 9.71
C ILE A 301 -29.99 -15.39 9.78
N ILE A 302 -30.53 -16.12 10.78
CA ILE A 302 -31.96 -16.32 11.01
C ILE A 302 -32.47 -15.31 12.04
#